data_AF-A0A7C7VP51-F1
#
_entry.id   AF-A0A7C7VP51-F1
#
_cell.length_a   1.000
_cell.length_b   1.000
_cell.length_c   1.000
_cell.angle_alpha   90.00
_cell.angle_beta   90.00
_cell.angle_gamma   90.00
#
_symmetry.space_group_name_H-M   'P 1'
#
loop_
_entity.id
_entity.type
_entity.pdbx_description
1 polymer ?
#
loop_
_entity_poly.entity_id
_entity_poly.type
_entity_poly.pdbx_seq_one_letter_code
_entity_poly.pdbx_strand_id
1 'polypeptide(L)'
;EEEVEELLRETIRYMYPHIGSIVEIEHVKVDGYCFHLGIPRVVAFEEKNGYMRLRRTFKRSGIYDGLKVKKEPGDYAITDLKLGDWSLRTRYFSENGEYKGTYININTPIELYPRKIRYVDLEVDVCVWPDGRIAEVDMDKFQEKIQMGYLPEKIESIVKKKINNIINFISINLERDEAFCPCITGF
;
A
#
# COMPACT_ATOMS: atom_id res chain seq x y z
N GLU A 1 -3.41 28.48 17.73
CA GLU A 1 -3.66 27.42 16.73
C GLU A 1 -2.62 26.31 16.87
N GLU A 2 -1.33 26.66 16.82
CA GLU A 2 -0.20 25.74 17.04
C GLU A 2 -0.26 24.95 18.37
N GLU A 3 -0.51 25.64 19.50
CA GLU A 3 -0.68 25.00 20.82
C GLU A 3 -1.83 23.98 20.87
N VAL A 4 -2.92 24.24 20.13
CA VAL A 4 -4.08 23.33 20.07
C VAL A 4 -3.76 22.11 19.21
N GLU A 5 -3.05 22.29 18.10
CA GLU A 5 -2.59 21.17 17.26
C GLU A 5 -1.61 20.27 18.03
N GLU A 6 -0.69 20.88 18.79
CA GLU A 6 0.30 20.15 19.58
C GLU A 6 -0.37 19.30 20.67
N LEU A 7 -1.30 19.88 21.44
CA LEU A 7 -2.08 19.16 22.45
C LEU A 7 -2.93 18.03 21.84
N LEU A 8 -3.55 18.26 20.69
CA LEU A 8 -4.29 17.22 19.97
C LEU A 8 -3.37 16.07 19.57
N ARG A 9 -2.20 16.39 18.98
CA ARG A 9 -1.19 15.40 18.59
C ARG A 9 -0.73 14.58 19.79
N GLU A 10 -0.35 15.21 20.89
CA GLU A 10 0.08 14.52 22.11
C GLU A 10 -1.01 13.57 22.63
N THR A 11 -2.27 14.00 22.58
CA THR A 11 -3.41 13.18 23.05
C THR A 11 -3.62 11.94 22.18
N ILE A 12 -3.59 12.10 20.84
CA ILE A 12 -3.86 10.97 19.93
C ILE A 12 -2.65 10.05 19.75
N ARG A 13 -1.43 10.55 20.00
CA ARG A 13 -0.18 9.80 19.83
C ARG A 13 -0.12 8.52 20.65
N TYR A 14 -0.69 8.51 21.87
CA TYR A 14 -0.79 7.31 22.69
C TYR A 14 -1.66 6.22 22.08
N MET A 15 -2.53 6.58 21.13
CA MET A 15 -3.35 5.63 20.39
C MET A 15 -2.69 5.13 19.11
N TYR A 16 -1.56 5.72 18.69
CA TYR A 16 -0.89 5.31 17.45
C TYR A 16 -0.23 3.93 17.62
N PRO A 17 -0.16 3.13 16.55
CA PRO A 17 0.56 1.88 16.61
C PRO A 17 2.06 2.14 16.78
N HIS A 18 2.72 1.27 17.52
CA HIS A 18 4.17 1.28 17.73
C HIS A 18 4.82 0.09 17.03
N ILE A 19 6.15 0.09 16.92
CA ILE A 19 6.90 -1.05 16.37
C ILE A 19 6.54 -2.33 17.14
N GLY A 20 6.19 -3.39 16.42
CA GLY A 20 5.70 -4.65 16.97
C GLY A 20 4.17 -4.75 17.09
N SER A 21 3.45 -3.62 17.01
CA SER A 21 1.98 -3.61 16.99
C SER A 21 1.44 -4.38 15.79
N ILE A 22 0.31 -5.02 15.99
CA ILE A 22 -0.50 -5.58 14.91
C ILE A 22 -1.44 -4.48 14.41
N VAL A 23 -1.45 -4.26 13.10
CA VAL A 23 -2.30 -3.26 12.45
C VAL A 23 -3.07 -3.96 11.33
N GLU A 24 -4.40 -3.94 11.39
CA GLU A 24 -5.21 -4.48 10.30
C GLU A 24 -5.19 -3.55 9.09
N ILE A 25 -5.35 -4.10 7.89
CA ILE A 25 -5.49 -3.31 6.67
C ILE A 25 -6.91 -3.55 6.16
N GLU A 26 -7.78 -2.56 6.33
CA GLU A 26 -9.13 -2.55 5.77
C GLU A 26 -9.08 -2.07 4.31
N HIS A 27 -9.20 -3.04 3.41
CA HIS A 27 -9.26 -2.83 1.98
C HIS A 27 -10.72 -2.76 1.55
N VAL A 28 -11.25 -1.55 1.44
CA VAL A 28 -12.66 -1.30 1.13
C VAL A 28 -12.81 -1.12 -0.37
N LYS A 29 -13.72 -1.86 -1.01
CA LYS A 29 -14.04 -1.70 -2.42
C LYS A 29 -14.96 -0.49 -2.65
N VAL A 30 -15.04 -0.04 -3.90
CA VAL A 30 -15.91 1.09 -4.30
C VAL A 30 -17.39 0.86 -3.95
N ASP A 31 -17.84 -0.39 -3.97
CA ASP A 31 -19.20 -0.79 -3.58
C ASP A 31 -19.41 -0.91 -2.04
N GLY A 32 -18.37 -0.64 -1.25
CA GLY A 32 -18.36 -0.71 0.20
C GLY A 32 -18.01 -2.07 0.79
N TYR A 33 -17.80 -3.11 -0.02
CA TYR A 33 -17.37 -4.41 0.50
C TYR A 33 -15.98 -4.31 1.12
N CYS A 34 -15.79 -4.84 2.33
CA CYS A 34 -14.54 -4.73 3.08
C CYS A 34 -13.81 -6.06 3.21
N PHE A 35 -12.53 -6.08 2.83
CA PHE A 35 -11.61 -7.20 3.05
C PHE A 35 -10.53 -6.82 4.06
N HIS A 36 -10.16 -7.75 4.94
CA HIS A 36 -9.04 -7.58 5.86
C HIS A 36 -7.80 -8.29 5.32
N LEU A 37 -6.73 -7.55 5.00
CA LEU A 37 -5.51 -8.10 4.41
C LEU A 37 -4.57 -8.71 5.45
N GLY A 38 -5.06 -9.73 6.17
CA GLY A 38 -4.30 -10.47 7.16
C GLY A 38 -3.88 -9.63 8.38
N ILE A 39 -2.88 -10.11 9.10
CA ILE A 39 -2.46 -9.59 10.41
C ILE A 39 -0.98 -9.18 10.35
N PRO A 40 -0.64 -8.07 9.67
CA PRO A 40 0.74 -7.62 9.60
C PRO A 40 1.19 -6.94 10.90
N ARG A 41 2.52 -6.92 11.11
CA ARG A 41 3.16 -6.21 12.22
C ARG A 41 3.88 -4.97 11.72
N VAL A 42 3.82 -3.90 12.51
CA VAL A 42 4.62 -2.70 12.29
C VAL A 42 6.09 -3.02 12.55
N VAL A 43 6.94 -2.80 11.55
CA VAL A 43 8.41 -2.97 11.68
C VAL A 43 9.16 -1.65 11.60
N ALA A 44 8.52 -0.59 11.09
CA ALA A 44 9.01 0.78 11.15
C ALA A 44 7.83 1.75 11.16
N PHE A 45 7.95 2.86 11.89
CA PHE A 45 6.96 3.93 11.90
C PHE A 45 7.65 5.27 12.18
N GLU A 46 7.52 6.21 11.24
CA GLU A 46 8.01 7.58 11.36
C GLU A 46 6.80 8.53 11.39
N GLU A 47 6.36 8.84 12.61
CA GLU A 47 5.13 9.59 12.87
C GLU A 47 5.11 10.98 12.21
N LYS A 48 6.24 11.70 12.20
CA LYS A 48 6.33 13.07 11.65
C LYS A 48 5.99 13.12 10.16
N ASN A 49 6.46 12.14 9.40
CA ASN A 49 6.25 12.07 7.95
C ASN A 49 5.08 11.14 7.57
N GLY A 50 4.45 10.50 8.57
CA GLY A 50 3.36 9.55 8.38
C GLY A 50 3.79 8.25 7.70
N TYR A 51 5.07 7.90 7.71
CA TYR A 51 5.55 6.69 7.06
C TYR A 51 5.39 5.47 7.98
N MET A 52 4.89 4.36 7.45
CA MET A 52 4.78 3.09 8.16
C MET A 52 5.18 1.92 7.27
N ARG A 53 5.93 0.98 7.85
CA ARG A 53 6.24 -0.32 7.25
C ARG A 53 5.59 -1.44 8.03
N LEU A 54 4.92 -2.29 7.28
CA LEU A 54 4.25 -3.47 7.76
C LEU A 54 4.93 -4.73 7.20
N ARG A 55 5.07 -5.77 8.01
CA ARG A 55 5.56 -7.09 7.58
C ARG A 55 4.57 -8.18 7.93
N ARG A 56 4.34 -9.10 6.99
CA ARG A 56 3.54 -10.32 7.22
C ARG A 56 4.16 -11.52 6.51
N THR A 57 3.97 -12.71 7.09
CA THR A 57 4.41 -13.99 6.51
C THR A 57 3.19 -14.80 6.10
N PHE A 58 3.22 -15.40 4.92
CA PHE A 58 2.16 -16.24 4.38
C PHE A 58 2.34 -17.69 4.80
N LYS A 59 1.25 -18.32 5.24
CA LYS A 59 1.24 -19.74 5.67
C LYS A 59 0.64 -20.69 4.64
N ARG A 60 -0.09 -20.15 3.66
CA ARG A 60 -0.84 -20.91 2.66
C ARG A 60 -0.27 -20.64 1.28
N SER A 61 -0.20 -21.68 0.47
CA SER A 61 0.08 -21.55 -0.95
C SER A 61 -1.05 -20.81 -1.68
N GLY A 62 -0.78 -20.37 -2.90
CA GLY A 62 -1.77 -19.76 -3.78
C GLY A 62 -1.09 -19.02 -4.92
N ILE A 63 -1.74 -17.99 -5.42
CA ILE A 63 -1.19 -17.09 -6.42
C ILE A 63 -1.31 -15.66 -5.87
N TYR A 64 -0.33 -14.81 -6.17
CA TYR A 64 -0.48 -13.36 -6.04
C TYR A 64 -1.16 -12.87 -7.31
N ASP A 65 -2.48 -12.72 -7.28
CA ASP A 65 -3.32 -12.62 -8.50
C ASP A 65 -2.87 -11.52 -9.47
N GLY A 66 -2.62 -10.30 -8.97
CA GLY A 66 -2.12 -9.18 -9.79
C GLY A 66 -0.77 -9.45 -10.46
N LEU A 67 0.10 -10.25 -9.83
CA LEU A 67 1.41 -10.61 -10.36
C LEU A 67 1.40 -11.93 -11.16
N LYS A 68 0.37 -12.76 -10.98
CA LYS A 68 0.31 -14.16 -11.47
C LYS A 68 1.55 -14.98 -11.06
N VAL A 69 2.12 -14.67 -9.91
CA VAL A 69 3.29 -15.37 -9.34
C VAL A 69 2.82 -16.32 -8.24
N LYS A 70 3.44 -17.50 -8.17
CA LYS A 70 3.14 -18.51 -7.15
C LYS A 70 3.43 -17.96 -5.76
N LYS A 71 2.47 -18.07 -4.85
CA LYS A 71 2.63 -17.82 -3.42
C LYS A 71 2.89 -19.14 -2.71
N GLU A 72 3.91 -19.16 -1.86
CA GLU A 72 4.34 -20.35 -1.13
C GLU A 72 4.32 -20.10 0.40
N PRO A 73 4.11 -21.14 1.22
CA PRO A 73 4.30 -21.01 2.66
C PRO A 73 5.72 -20.55 2.96
N GLY A 74 5.87 -19.61 3.90
CA GLY A 74 7.16 -19.01 4.25
C GLY A 74 7.46 -17.71 3.50
N ASP A 75 6.83 -17.48 2.34
CA ASP A 75 6.86 -16.19 1.67
C ASP A 75 6.45 -15.07 2.64
N TYR A 76 6.98 -13.87 2.43
CA TYR A 76 6.57 -12.70 3.21
C TYR A 76 6.34 -11.48 2.33
N ALA A 77 5.57 -10.54 2.87
CA ALA A 77 5.31 -9.26 2.25
C ALA A 77 5.81 -8.13 3.14
N ILE A 78 6.38 -7.12 2.50
CA ILE A 78 6.71 -5.83 3.08
C ILE A 78 5.78 -4.81 2.44
N THR A 79 4.93 -4.21 3.25
CA THR A 79 3.99 -3.17 2.82
C THR A 79 4.48 -1.83 3.34
N ASP A 80 4.78 -0.92 2.43
CA ASP A 80 5.21 0.45 2.70
C ASP A 80 4.06 1.40 2.39
N LEU A 81 3.81 2.33 3.32
CA LEU A 81 2.72 3.28 3.20
C LEU A 81 3.09 4.63 3.80
N LYS A 82 2.42 5.66 3.31
CA LYS A 82 2.45 7.00 3.88
C LYS A 82 1.02 7.46 4.14
N LEU A 83 0.74 7.93 5.35
CA LEU A 83 -0.57 8.45 5.73
C LEU A 83 -0.98 9.57 4.76
N GLY A 84 -2.21 9.51 4.29
CA GLY A 84 -2.77 10.44 3.31
C GLY A 84 -2.30 10.23 1.86
N ASP A 85 -1.42 9.26 1.59
CA ASP A 85 -1.00 8.96 0.22
C ASP A 85 -2.06 8.13 -0.53
N TRP A 86 -2.11 8.31 -1.85
CA TRP A 86 -3.06 7.65 -2.77
C TRP A 86 -2.56 6.28 -3.27
N SER A 87 -1.61 5.68 -2.56
CA SER A 87 -1.10 4.37 -2.94
C SER A 87 -0.59 3.57 -1.77
N LEU A 88 -0.80 2.26 -1.84
CA LEU A 88 -0.24 1.28 -0.92
C LEU A 88 0.71 0.34 -1.66
N ARG A 89 2.00 0.37 -1.33
CA ARG A 89 3.02 -0.46 -2.00
C ARG A 89 3.27 -1.73 -1.20
N THR A 90 3.14 -2.89 -1.83
CA THR A 90 3.44 -4.19 -1.23
C THR A 90 4.43 -4.96 -2.08
N ARG A 91 5.58 -5.27 -1.49
CA ARG A 91 6.65 -6.09 -2.09
C ARG A 91 6.57 -7.50 -1.54
N TYR A 92 6.68 -8.49 -2.41
CA TYR A 92 6.60 -9.90 -2.06
C TYR A 92 7.97 -10.56 -2.22
N PHE A 93 8.33 -11.40 -1.24
CA PHE A 93 9.58 -12.12 -1.19
C PHE A 93 9.31 -13.60 -0.89
N SER A 94 10.17 -14.48 -1.39
CA SER A 94 10.18 -15.89 -0.98
C SER A 94 10.68 -16.03 0.46
N GLU A 95 10.52 -17.21 1.07
CA GLU A 95 11.10 -17.50 2.39
C GLU A 95 12.62 -17.22 2.45
N ASN A 96 13.32 -17.42 1.34
CA ASN A 96 14.75 -17.18 1.19
C ASN A 96 15.11 -15.73 0.84
N GLY A 97 14.12 -14.83 0.77
CA GLY A 97 14.33 -13.41 0.47
C GLY A 97 14.43 -13.08 -1.03
N GLU A 98 14.07 -14.00 -1.92
CA GLU A 98 14.05 -13.71 -3.35
C GLU A 98 12.84 -12.85 -3.70
N TYR A 99 13.06 -11.73 -4.38
CA TYR A 99 12.00 -10.83 -4.81
C TYR A 99 11.06 -11.49 -5.83
N LYS A 100 9.76 -11.50 -5.53
CA LYS A 100 8.70 -12.12 -6.34
C LYS A 100 7.86 -11.11 -7.11
N GLY A 101 7.97 -9.83 -6.78
CA GLY A 101 7.27 -8.73 -7.44
C GLY A 101 6.72 -7.69 -6.46
N THR A 102 6.33 -6.53 -7.00
CA THR A 102 5.70 -5.43 -6.27
C THR A 102 4.32 -5.20 -6.82
N TYR A 103 3.36 -5.05 -5.90
CA TYR A 103 2.00 -4.67 -6.20
C TYR A 103 1.71 -3.32 -5.52
N ILE A 104 1.38 -2.31 -6.31
CA ILE A 104 1.07 -0.96 -5.83
C ILE A 104 -0.38 -0.70 -6.10
N ASN A 105 -1.18 -0.72 -5.04
CA ASN A 105 -2.60 -0.42 -5.12
C ASN A 105 -2.82 1.08 -5.15
N ILE A 106 -3.60 1.58 -6.11
CA ILE A 106 -4.03 2.97 -6.15
C ILE A 106 -5.36 3.07 -5.40
N ASN A 107 -5.38 3.90 -4.37
CA ASN A 107 -6.48 4.01 -3.43
C ASN A 107 -6.74 5.46 -3.05
N THR A 108 -7.83 5.68 -2.32
CA THR A 108 -8.03 6.94 -1.60
C THR A 108 -6.96 7.13 -0.52
N PRO A 109 -6.71 8.38 -0.09
CA PRO A 109 -5.74 8.69 0.97
C PRO A 109 -5.82 7.72 2.16
N ILE A 110 -4.69 7.12 2.52
CA ILE A 110 -4.65 6.13 3.59
C ILE A 110 -4.91 6.79 4.95
N GLU A 111 -5.92 6.29 5.66
CA GLU A 111 -6.32 6.72 6.99
C GLU A 111 -5.70 5.83 8.07
N LEU A 112 -5.29 6.44 9.19
CA LEU A 112 -4.80 5.73 10.37
C LEU A 112 -5.85 5.72 11.48
N TYR A 113 -6.10 4.54 12.01
CA TYR A 113 -6.86 4.30 13.24
C TYR A 113 -5.97 3.57 14.24
N PRO A 114 -6.33 3.54 15.54
CA PRO A 114 -5.45 2.97 16.57
C PRO A 114 -4.97 1.53 16.33
N ARG A 115 -5.76 0.72 15.63
CA ARG A 115 -5.47 -0.71 15.37
C ARG A 115 -5.55 -1.11 13.90
N LYS A 116 -5.75 -0.16 13.00
CA LYS A 116 -5.95 -0.45 11.57
C LYS A 116 -5.57 0.74 10.69
N ILE A 117 -5.23 0.45 9.45
CA ILE A 117 -5.27 1.42 8.36
C ILE A 117 -6.48 1.13 7.48
N ARG A 118 -7.01 2.17 6.84
CA ARG A 118 -8.18 2.06 5.97
C ARG A 118 -8.01 2.92 4.73
N TYR A 119 -8.52 2.44 3.61
CA TYR A 119 -8.65 3.18 2.37
C TYR A 119 -9.76 2.54 1.52
N VAL A 120 -10.26 3.28 0.54
CA VAL A 120 -11.08 2.76 -0.55
C VAL A 120 -10.18 2.45 -1.73
N ASP A 121 -10.14 1.18 -2.13
CA ASP A 121 -9.49 0.67 -3.32
C ASP A 121 -10.21 1.16 -4.58
N LEU A 122 -9.46 1.82 -5.46
CA LEU A 122 -9.98 2.31 -6.74
C LEU A 122 -9.96 1.22 -7.82
N GLU A 123 -9.43 0.02 -7.50
CA GLU A 123 -9.27 -1.12 -8.41
C GLU A 123 -8.41 -0.77 -9.63
N VAL A 124 -7.37 0.03 -9.39
CA VAL A 124 -6.29 0.28 -10.34
C VAL A 124 -4.99 -0.02 -9.63
N ASP A 125 -4.13 -0.78 -10.29
CA ASP A 125 -2.88 -1.22 -9.69
C ASP A 125 -1.71 -1.01 -10.65
N VAL A 126 -0.53 -0.79 -10.08
CA VAL A 126 0.75 -0.88 -10.79
C VAL A 126 1.50 -2.12 -10.30
N CYS A 127 1.78 -3.02 -11.22
CA CYS A 127 2.51 -4.25 -10.96
C CYS A 127 3.94 -4.14 -11.50
N VAL A 128 4.90 -4.62 -10.70
CA VAL A 128 6.31 -4.74 -11.08
C VAL A 128 6.75 -6.18 -10.91
N TRP A 129 7.36 -6.74 -11.96
CA TRP A 129 7.82 -8.12 -11.97
C TRP A 129 9.34 -8.23 -11.79
N PRO A 130 9.84 -9.40 -11.35
CA PRO A 130 11.28 -9.61 -11.19
C PRO A 130 12.11 -9.39 -12.46
N ASP A 131 11.54 -9.55 -13.65
CA ASP A 131 12.18 -9.29 -14.94
C ASP A 131 12.29 -7.80 -15.29
N GLY A 132 11.74 -6.91 -14.45
CA GLY A 132 11.72 -5.47 -14.66
C GLY A 132 10.52 -4.96 -15.45
N ARG A 133 9.60 -5.84 -15.88
CA ARG A 133 8.33 -5.41 -16.47
C ARG A 133 7.55 -4.59 -15.46
N ILE A 134 6.95 -3.49 -15.92
CA ILE A 134 6.02 -2.66 -15.16
C ILE A 134 4.74 -2.55 -15.98
N ALA A 135 3.59 -2.75 -15.35
CA ALA A 135 2.31 -2.60 -16.03
C ALA A 135 1.26 -2.01 -15.09
N GLU A 136 0.45 -1.13 -15.65
CA GLU A 136 -0.81 -0.70 -15.08
C GLU A 136 -1.88 -1.77 -15.38
N VAL A 137 -2.70 -2.08 -14.39
CA VAL A 137 -3.72 -3.13 -14.46
C VAL A 137 -5.09 -2.54 -14.08
N ASP A 138 -6.12 -2.98 -14.78
CA ASP A 138 -7.55 -2.69 -14.52
C ASP A 138 -8.00 -1.22 -14.73
N MET A 139 -7.25 -0.41 -15.48
CA MET A 139 -7.68 0.95 -15.84
C MET A 139 -8.99 1.02 -16.60
N ASP A 140 -9.24 0.10 -17.54
CA ASP A 140 -10.48 0.10 -18.31
C ASP A 140 -11.70 -0.05 -17.39
N LYS A 141 -11.61 -0.93 -16.38
CA LYS A 141 -12.66 -1.13 -15.37
C LYS A 141 -12.86 0.10 -14.49
N PHE A 142 -11.77 0.79 -14.14
CA PHE A 142 -11.85 2.04 -13.40
C PHE A 142 -12.55 3.14 -14.21
N GLN A 143 -12.23 3.27 -15.49
CA GLN A 143 -12.92 4.22 -16.38
C GLN A 143 -14.40 3.88 -16.56
N GLU A 144 -14.74 2.59 -16.66
CA GLU A 144 -16.13 2.12 -16.69
C GLU A 144 -16.90 2.56 -15.42
N LYS A 145 -16.30 2.44 -14.23
CA LYS A 145 -16.93 2.90 -12.98
C LYS A 145 -17.19 4.40 -12.94
N ILE A 146 -16.31 5.20 -13.54
CA ILE A 146 -16.54 6.64 -13.69
C ILE A 146 -17.73 6.89 -14.63
N GLN A 147 -17.75 6.23 -15.79
CA GLN A 147 -18.85 6.35 -16.76
C GLN A 147 -20.21 5.94 -16.18
N MET A 148 -20.21 4.91 -15.32
CA MET A 148 -21.40 4.45 -14.60
C MET A 148 -21.78 5.33 -13.40
N GLY A 149 -20.98 6.35 -13.05
CA GLY A 149 -21.26 7.28 -11.96
C GLY A 149 -20.93 6.76 -10.56
N TYR A 150 -20.24 5.62 -10.43
CA TYR A 150 -19.77 5.11 -9.13
C TYR A 150 -18.61 5.94 -8.56
N LEU A 151 -17.84 6.60 -9.44
CA LEU A 151 -16.71 7.44 -9.07
C LEU A 151 -16.83 8.82 -9.73
N PRO A 152 -16.52 9.91 -9.01
CA PRO A 152 -16.46 11.25 -9.59
C PRO A 152 -15.35 11.36 -10.65
N GLU A 153 -15.64 12.03 -11.77
CA GLU A 153 -14.67 12.25 -12.88
C GLU A 153 -13.34 12.87 -12.42
N LYS A 154 -13.39 13.77 -11.43
CA LYS A 154 -12.18 14.42 -10.88
C LYS A 154 -11.11 13.42 -10.38
N ILE A 155 -11.52 12.23 -9.94
CA ILE A 155 -10.59 11.20 -9.42
C ILE A 155 -9.68 10.68 -10.54
N GLU A 156 -10.13 10.66 -11.79
CA GLU A 156 -9.33 10.15 -12.92
C GLU A 156 -8.01 10.90 -13.05
N SER A 157 -8.05 12.23 -12.94
CA SER A 157 -6.85 13.08 -13.02
C SER A 157 -5.85 12.80 -11.90
N ILE A 158 -6.35 12.50 -10.69
CA ILE A 158 -5.53 12.19 -9.51
C ILE A 158 -4.85 10.83 -9.70
N VAL A 159 -5.61 9.82 -10.11
CA VAL A 159 -5.12 8.46 -10.38
C VAL A 159 -4.05 8.47 -11.46
N LYS A 160 -4.33 9.08 -12.62
CA LYS A 160 -3.35 9.18 -13.73
C LYS A 160 -2.06 9.87 -13.30
N LYS A 161 -2.16 10.97 -12.55
CA LYS A 161 -0.98 11.68 -12.02
C LYS A 161 -0.19 10.79 -11.05
N LYS A 162 -0.88 10.08 -10.15
CA LYS A 162 -0.23 9.20 -9.17
C LYS A 162 0.50 8.04 -9.85
N ILE A 163 -0.13 7.40 -10.84
CA ILE A 163 0.46 6.30 -11.62
C ILE A 163 1.67 6.77 -12.40
N ASN A 164 1.57 7.91 -13.10
CA ASN A 164 2.71 8.49 -13.82
C ASN A 164 3.89 8.78 -12.89
N ASN A 165 3.62 9.33 -11.70
CA ASN A 165 4.67 9.55 -10.70
C ASN A 165 5.30 8.21 -10.26
N ILE A 166 4.50 7.19 -9.97
CA ILE A 166 5.02 5.87 -9.59
C ILE A 166 5.90 5.30 -10.69
N ILE A 167 5.43 5.26 -11.93
CA ILE A 167 6.17 4.67 -13.07
C ILE A 167 7.48 5.42 -13.33
N ASN A 168 7.48 6.75 -13.21
CA ASN A 168 8.68 7.55 -13.48
C ASN A 168 9.78 7.37 -12.42
N PHE A 169 9.42 7.09 -11.17
CA PHE A 169 10.37 7.00 -10.05
C PHE A 169 10.63 5.58 -9.56
N ILE A 170 9.95 4.57 -10.11
CA ILE A 170 10.15 3.19 -9.69
C ILE A 170 11.49 2.67 -10.21
N SER A 171 12.22 1.98 -9.34
CA SER A 171 13.51 1.37 -9.67
C SER A 171 13.49 -0.08 -9.22
N ILE A 172 13.60 -1.01 -10.17
CA ILE A 172 13.59 -2.44 -9.90
C ILE A 172 14.69 -2.87 -8.92
N ASN A 173 15.85 -2.24 -8.97
CA ASN A 173 16.96 -2.54 -8.08
C ASN A 173 16.62 -2.18 -6.62
N LEU A 174 15.89 -1.07 -6.42
CA LEU A 174 15.41 -0.67 -5.11
C LEU A 174 14.26 -1.57 -4.63
N GLU A 175 13.35 -1.97 -5.53
CA GLU A 175 12.26 -2.87 -5.18
C GLU A 175 12.76 -4.25 -4.68
N ARG A 176 13.85 -4.74 -5.25
CA ARG A 176 14.50 -6.00 -4.84
C ARG A 176 15.19 -5.93 -3.47
N ASP A 177 15.57 -4.73 -3.03
CA ASP A 177 16.21 -4.55 -1.73
C ASP A 177 15.15 -4.54 -0.62
N GLU A 178 15.12 -5.58 0.21
CA GLU A 178 14.23 -5.66 1.38
C GLU A 178 14.40 -4.46 2.33
N ALA A 179 15.63 -3.96 2.51
CA ALA A 179 15.91 -2.84 3.40
C ALA A 179 15.41 -1.52 2.82
N PHE A 180 15.38 -1.39 1.48
CA PHE A 180 14.97 -0.17 0.79
C PHE A 180 13.63 0.34 1.31
N CYS A 181 13.59 1.63 1.63
CA CYS A 181 12.40 2.36 2.05
C CYS A 181 12.16 3.53 1.10
N PRO A 182 11.13 3.47 0.23
CA PRO A 182 10.86 4.54 -0.72
C PRO A 182 10.55 5.87 -0.02
N CYS A 183 9.96 5.82 1.18
CA CYS A 183 9.54 7.01 1.92
C CYS A 183 10.67 7.72 2.70
N ILE A 184 11.80 7.05 2.97
CA ILE A 184 12.99 7.68 3.59
C ILE A 184 13.87 8.33 2.51
N THR A 185 13.79 7.87 1.25
CA THR A 185 14.63 8.35 0.14
C THR A 185 14.07 9.55 -0.62
N GLY A 186 12.89 10.08 -0.26
CA GLY A 186 12.35 11.30 -0.86
C GLY A 186 11.82 11.15 -2.29
N PHE A 187 11.20 10.01 -2.61
CA PHE A 187 10.55 9.76 -3.91
C PHE A 187 9.06 9.39 -3.74
#